data_AF-A0A526YYK1-F1
#
_entry.id   AF-A0A526YYK1-F1
#
_cell.length_a   1.000
_cell.length_b   1.000
_cell.length_c   1.000
_cell.angle_alpha   90.00
_cell.angle_beta   90.00
_cell.angle_gamma   90.00
#
_symmetry.space_group_name_H-M   'P 1'
#
loop_
_entity.id
_entity.type
_entity.pdbx_description
1 polymer ?
#
loop_
_entity_poly.entity_id
_entity_poly.type
_entity_poly.pdbx_seq_one_letter_code
_entity_poly.pdbx_strand_id
1 'polypeptide(L)'
;MRITLTCAALALALGSAPAFAQSGEITIWSWNVAASSLKATIEGFNKQFPDIKVTVQDLGNQPTYDKSIAGCAAGGEGLPDIVTIENGEAENYWSQFPDCFVDLHTLGYTAEDQAKFPDFKRTELEVEDKAYAMPWDSGPVAMYYRRDFYEKAGVDPTSIKTWDDFIAAGKKIQAANPGVTMTNADFNGDSEFFRMIANEQGCAYFAADGQSITVNQPGCVASMTKIKEMKDAGIITSADWGTKITNNTADKVASQMYGGWYEGTIRTESPDGSGKWGVYLMPSLTADGPRAA
;
A
#
# COMPACT_ATOMS: atom_id res chain seq x y z
N MET A 1 -67.57 37.06 -32.06
CA MET A 1 -66.86 35.81 -32.42
C MET A 1 -66.31 35.22 -31.12
N ARG A 2 -66.92 34.14 -30.63
CA ARG A 2 -66.54 33.46 -29.38
C ARG A 2 -65.34 32.57 -29.67
N ILE A 3 -64.24 32.71 -28.93
CA ILE A 3 -63.13 31.74 -28.93
C ILE A 3 -63.03 31.17 -27.53
N THR A 4 -63.34 29.90 -27.46
CA THR A 4 -63.45 29.03 -26.30
C THR A 4 -62.06 28.69 -25.77
N LEU A 5 -61.84 28.81 -24.45
CA LEU A 5 -60.69 28.22 -23.76
C LEU A 5 -60.84 26.69 -23.74
N THR A 6 -59.81 25.96 -24.14
CA THR A 6 -59.68 24.52 -23.87
C THR A 6 -58.42 24.31 -23.03
N CYS A 7 -58.61 24.05 -21.73
CA CYS A 7 -57.58 23.52 -20.85
C CYS A 7 -57.28 22.08 -21.26
N ALA A 8 -56.11 21.82 -21.84
CA ALA A 8 -55.55 20.48 -21.93
C ALA A 8 -54.82 20.18 -20.62
N ALA A 9 -55.35 19.26 -19.83
CA ALA A 9 -54.68 18.70 -18.67
C ALA A 9 -53.47 17.87 -19.16
N LEU A 10 -52.26 18.36 -18.86
CA LEU A 10 -51.03 17.60 -19.08
C LEU A 10 -50.86 16.63 -17.90
N ALA A 11 -51.18 15.36 -18.12
CA ALA A 11 -50.89 14.30 -17.17
C ALA A 11 -49.36 14.16 -17.04
N LEU A 12 -48.83 14.35 -15.83
CA LEU A 12 -47.46 13.96 -15.50
C LEU A 12 -47.36 12.43 -15.58
N ALA A 13 -46.83 11.94 -16.69
CA ALA A 13 -46.22 10.62 -16.70
C ALA A 13 -44.88 10.75 -15.97
N LEU A 14 -44.83 10.23 -14.74
CA LEU A 14 -43.59 9.86 -14.04
C LEU A 14 -42.93 8.73 -14.85
N GLY A 15 -42.29 9.09 -15.95
CA GLY A 15 -41.40 8.22 -16.68
C GLY A 15 -40.13 8.07 -15.85
N SER A 16 -39.92 6.88 -15.32
CA SER A 16 -38.59 6.41 -14.92
C SER A 16 -37.68 6.61 -16.12
N ALA A 17 -36.87 7.66 -16.10
CA ALA A 17 -35.83 7.83 -17.10
C ALA A 17 -34.97 6.55 -17.03
N PRO A 18 -34.80 5.82 -18.14
CA PRO A 18 -33.84 4.73 -18.15
C PRO A 18 -32.49 5.35 -17.81
N ALA A 19 -31.81 4.81 -16.80
CA ALA A 19 -30.39 5.09 -16.60
C ALA A 19 -29.74 4.84 -17.96
N PHE A 20 -29.24 5.89 -18.59
CA PHE A 20 -28.52 5.76 -19.86
C PHE A 20 -27.41 4.74 -19.64
N ALA A 21 -27.38 3.69 -20.48
CA ALA A 21 -26.27 2.74 -20.48
C ALA A 21 -24.99 3.55 -20.72
N GLN A 22 -24.18 3.71 -19.68
CA GLN A 22 -22.93 4.45 -19.74
C GLN A 22 -21.93 3.60 -20.51
N SER A 23 -21.77 3.88 -21.80
CA SER A 23 -20.71 3.27 -22.61
C SER A 23 -19.43 4.09 -22.50
N GLY A 24 -18.29 3.47 -22.23
CA GLY A 24 -17.01 4.21 -22.09
C GLY A 24 -15.79 3.31 -21.92
N GLU A 25 -14.61 3.88 -22.17
CA GLU A 25 -13.33 3.25 -21.82
C GLU A 25 -12.80 3.89 -20.53
N ILE A 26 -12.33 3.06 -19.60
CA ILE A 26 -11.68 3.46 -18.36
C ILE A 26 -10.26 2.91 -18.38
N THR A 27 -9.30 3.77 -18.12
CA THR A 27 -7.88 3.45 -18.02
C THR A 27 -7.40 3.58 -16.58
N ILE A 28 -6.62 2.60 -16.13
CA ILE A 28 -6.06 2.58 -14.78
C ILE A 28 -4.53 2.48 -14.88
N TRP A 29 -3.82 3.38 -14.21
CA TRP A 29 -2.38 3.22 -13.96
C TRP A 29 -2.15 2.57 -12.60
N SER A 30 -1.32 1.52 -12.59
CA SER A 30 -1.03 0.71 -11.41
C SER A 30 0.34 0.04 -11.56
N TRP A 31 0.75 -0.73 -10.55
CA TRP A 31 1.99 -1.50 -10.59
C TRP A 31 1.83 -2.94 -10.07
N ASN A 32 2.68 -3.85 -10.53
CA ASN A 32 2.94 -5.18 -9.96
C ASN A 32 1.69 -5.97 -9.49
N VAL A 33 1.65 -6.35 -8.21
CA VAL A 33 0.57 -7.16 -7.62
C VAL A 33 -0.77 -6.43 -7.61
N ALA A 34 -0.74 -5.11 -7.46
CA ALA A 34 -1.93 -4.27 -7.58
C ALA A 34 -2.49 -4.35 -9.02
N ALA A 35 -1.67 -4.12 -10.04
CA ALA A 35 -2.12 -4.18 -11.43
C ALA A 35 -2.66 -5.58 -11.78
N SER A 36 -2.01 -6.64 -11.29
CA SER A 36 -2.44 -8.02 -11.48
C SER A 36 -3.80 -8.29 -10.82
N SER A 37 -4.02 -7.77 -9.61
CA SER A 37 -5.28 -7.91 -8.86
C SER A 37 -6.44 -7.16 -9.54
N LEU A 38 -6.19 -5.96 -10.06
CA LEU A 38 -7.17 -5.22 -10.85
C LEU A 38 -7.52 -5.98 -12.14
N LYS A 39 -6.53 -6.49 -12.87
CA LYS A 39 -6.77 -7.28 -14.08
C LYS A 39 -7.62 -8.52 -13.81
N ALA A 40 -7.40 -9.20 -12.68
CA ALA A 40 -8.18 -10.38 -12.27
C ALA A 40 -9.64 -10.05 -11.93
N THR A 41 -9.92 -8.85 -11.40
CA THR A 41 -11.28 -8.43 -11.03
C THR A 41 -12.06 -7.82 -12.20
N ILE A 42 -11.37 -7.21 -13.16
CA ILE A 42 -11.97 -6.58 -14.35
C ILE A 42 -12.79 -7.56 -15.19
N GLU A 43 -12.40 -8.84 -15.26
CA GLU A 43 -13.21 -9.84 -15.98
C GLU A 43 -14.63 -9.93 -15.41
N GLY A 44 -14.75 -9.92 -14.08
CA GLY A 44 -16.05 -9.93 -13.40
C GLY A 44 -16.82 -8.63 -13.59
N PHE A 45 -16.13 -7.49 -13.59
CA PHE A 45 -16.72 -6.17 -13.84
C PHE A 45 -17.26 -6.07 -15.26
N ASN A 46 -16.45 -6.36 -16.28
CA ASN A 46 -16.85 -6.26 -17.70
C ASN A 46 -17.99 -7.24 -18.05
N LYS A 47 -18.13 -8.36 -17.33
CA LYS A 47 -19.30 -9.26 -17.48
C LYS A 47 -20.59 -8.62 -16.97
N GLN A 48 -20.53 -7.81 -15.91
CA GLN A 48 -21.68 -7.11 -15.34
C GLN A 48 -21.99 -5.81 -16.09
N PHE A 49 -20.96 -5.14 -16.59
CA PHE A 49 -21.04 -3.87 -17.30
C PHE A 49 -20.42 -3.99 -18.69
N PRO A 50 -21.08 -4.69 -19.63
CA PRO A 50 -20.49 -5.01 -20.94
C PRO A 50 -20.21 -3.80 -21.83
N ASP A 51 -20.87 -2.67 -21.57
CA ASP A 51 -20.70 -1.43 -22.32
C ASP A 51 -19.54 -0.57 -21.77
N ILE A 52 -18.96 -0.95 -20.63
CA ILE A 52 -17.80 -0.28 -20.02
C ILE A 52 -16.58 -1.16 -20.20
N LYS A 53 -15.52 -0.62 -20.81
CA LYS A 53 -14.26 -1.33 -21.01
C LYS A 53 -13.19 -0.76 -20.11
N VAL A 54 -12.80 -1.53 -19.10
CA VAL A 54 -11.71 -1.16 -18.18
C VAL A 54 -10.39 -1.77 -18.64
N THR A 55 -9.32 -0.98 -18.66
CA THR A 55 -7.95 -1.42 -18.98
C THR A 55 -6.97 -0.99 -17.91
N VAL A 56 -6.00 -1.85 -17.58
CA VAL A 56 -4.98 -1.58 -16.55
C VAL A 56 -3.60 -1.60 -17.19
N GLN A 57 -2.88 -0.49 -17.05
CA GLN A 57 -1.49 -0.35 -17.45
C GLN A 57 -0.62 -0.55 -16.21
N ASP A 58 0.25 -1.57 -16.29
CA ASP A 58 1.31 -1.76 -15.31
C ASP A 58 2.52 -0.93 -15.75
N LEU A 59 2.80 0.16 -15.04
CA LEU A 59 3.91 1.07 -15.37
C LEU A 59 5.14 0.81 -14.49
N GLY A 60 5.01 -0.03 -13.47
CA GLY A 60 5.89 -0.01 -12.29
C GLY A 60 5.54 1.13 -11.34
N ASN A 61 5.95 1.00 -10.08
CA ASN A 61 5.55 1.90 -8.99
C ASN A 61 6.07 3.35 -9.20
N GLN A 62 7.38 3.59 -9.17
CA GLN A 62 7.93 4.93 -9.37
C GLN A 62 7.48 5.61 -10.69
N PRO A 63 7.47 4.93 -11.85
CA PRO A 63 6.97 5.55 -13.08
C PRO A 63 5.49 5.90 -13.06
N THR A 64 4.67 5.21 -12.24
CA THR A 64 3.26 5.59 -12.02
C THR A 64 3.20 6.94 -11.31
N TYR A 65 4.03 7.16 -10.30
CA TYR A 65 4.07 8.43 -9.58
C TYR A 65 4.56 9.58 -10.45
N ASP A 66 5.72 9.42 -11.08
CA ASP A 66 6.36 10.46 -11.89
C ASP A 66 5.43 10.94 -13.02
N LYS A 67 4.78 10.01 -13.71
CA LYS A 67 3.83 10.35 -14.78
C LYS A 67 2.58 11.03 -14.26
N SER A 68 2.05 10.60 -13.11
CA SER A 68 0.85 11.20 -12.53
C SER A 68 1.12 12.62 -12.05
N ILE A 69 2.28 12.86 -11.41
CA ILE A 69 2.71 14.21 -11.01
C ILE A 69 2.89 15.10 -12.24
N ALA A 70 3.57 14.61 -13.28
CA ALA A 70 3.76 15.36 -14.52
C ALA A 70 2.42 15.72 -15.21
N GLY A 71 1.48 14.77 -15.25
CA GLY A 71 0.14 15.01 -15.80
C GLY A 71 -0.65 16.04 -14.99
N CYS A 72 -0.62 15.95 -13.66
CA CYS A 72 -1.24 16.95 -12.79
C CYS A 72 -0.62 18.34 -12.98
N ALA A 73 0.71 18.44 -13.06
CA ALA A 73 1.42 19.70 -13.31
C ALA A 73 1.10 20.29 -14.70
N ALA A 74 0.75 19.46 -15.67
CA ALA A 74 0.30 19.87 -17.00
C ALA A 74 -1.21 20.22 -17.06
N GLY A 75 -1.91 20.26 -15.92
CA GLY A 75 -3.35 20.57 -15.88
C GLY A 75 -4.26 19.37 -16.20
N GLY A 76 -3.75 18.16 -16.03
CA GLY A 76 -4.49 16.90 -16.19
C GLY A 76 -4.37 16.25 -17.56
N GLU A 77 -3.63 16.84 -18.50
CA GLU A 77 -3.43 16.27 -19.83
C GLU A 77 -2.62 14.96 -19.76
N GLY A 78 -3.13 13.90 -20.40
CA GLY A 78 -2.45 12.61 -20.51
C GLY A 78 -2.55 11.71 -19.28
N LEU A 79 -3.32 12.09 -18.26
CA LEU A 79 -3.64 11.24 -17.12
C LEU A 79 -4.60 10.10 -17.51
N PRO A 80 -4.57 8.96 -16.78
CA PRO A 80 -5.60 7.94 -16.88
C PRO A 80 -6.85 8.39 -16.11
N ASP A 81 -7.93 7.62 -16.23
CA ASP A 81 -9.16 7.86 -15.46
C ASP A 81 -8.98 7.53 -13.97
N ILE A 82 -8.14 6.53 -13.66
CA ILE A 82 -7.83 6.10 -12.28
C ILE A 82 -6.32 5.91 -12.13
N VAL A 83 -5.76 6.39 -11.02
CA VAL A 83 -4.36 6.18 -10.64
C VAL A 83 -4.33 5.44 -9.30
N THR A 84 -3.51 4.41 -9.21
CA THR A 84 -3.18 3.79 -7.92
C THR A 84 -2.18 4.68 -7.20
N ILE A 85 -2.41 5.00 -5.93
CA ILE A 85 -1.52 5.87 -5.13
C ILE A 85 -1.36 5.20 -3.75
N GLU A 86 -0.12 5.08 -3.26
CA GLU A 86 0.11 4.67 -1.88
C GLU A 86 -0.33 5.78 -0.93
N ASN A 87 -0.96 5.38 0.18
CA ASN A 87 -1.36 6.27 1.26
C ASN A 87 -0.29 7.35 1.54
N GLY A 88 0.95 6.95 1.84
CA GLY A 88 2.03 7.90 2.18
C GLY A 88 2.45 8.88 1.07
N GLU A 89 1.99 8.69 -0.16
CA GLU A 89 2.21 9.62 -1.28
C GLU A 89 0.99 10.52 -1.55
N ALA A 90 -0.19 10.18 -1.02
CA ALA A 90 -1.45 10.83 -1.36
C ALA A 90 -1.45 12.34 -1.03
N GLU A 91 -0.92 12.72 0.14
CA GLU A 91 -0.85 14.12 0.55
C GLU A 91 -0.02 14.98 -0.41
N ASN A 92 1.02 14.41 -1.03
CA ASN A 92 1.85 15.11 -2.03
C ASN A 92 0.99 15.53 -3.23
N TYR A 93 0.02 14.71 -3.63
CA TYR A 93 -0.89 15.02 -4.72
C TYR A 93 -1.91 16.07 -4.34
N TRP A 94 -2.65 15.88 -3.23
CA TRP A 94 -3.76 16.79 -2.88
C TRP A 94 -3.26 18.18 -2.49
N SER A 95 -2.08 18.27 -1.87
CA SER A 95 -1.50 19.54 -1.44
C SER A 95 -0.94 20.35 -2.61
N GLN A 96 -0.32 19.69 -3.60
CA GLN A 96 0.29 20.35 -4.75
C GLN A 96 -0.69 20.56 -5.92
N PHE A 97 -1.65 19.66 -6.08
CA PHE A 97 -2.56 19.60 -7.21
C PHE A 97 -4.03 19.36 -6.76
N PRO A 98 -4.61 20.24 -5.93
CA PRO A 98 -5.94 20.05 -5.33
C PRO A 98 -7.09 19.94 -6.34
N ASP A 99 -6.86 20.39 -7.58
CA ASP A 99 -7.82 20.37 -8.69
C ASP A 99 -7.54 19.23 -9.71
N CYS A 100 -6.47 18.46 -9.54
CA CYS A 100 -6.13 17.36 -10.46
C CYS A 100 -7.03 16.13 -10.26
N PHE A 101 -7.66 16.02 -9.10
CA PHE A 101 -8.46 14.87 -8.72
C PHE A 101 -9.90 15.27 -8.40
N VAL A 102 -10.82 14.40 -8.79
CA VAL A 102 -12.25 14.58 -8.57
C VAL A 102 -12.59 14.26 -7.11
N ASP A 103 -13.47 15.06 -6.52
CA ASP A 103 -14.09 14.71 -5.24
C ASP A 103 -15.05 13.52 -5.45
N LEU A 104 -14.71 12.38 -4.87
CA LEU A 104 -15.46 11.13 -5.01
C LEU A 104 -16.88 11.22 -4.44
N HIS A 105 -17.18 12.18 -3.56
CA HIS A 105 -18.56 12.44 -3.15
C HIS A 105 -19.45 12.79 -4.35
N THR A 106 -18.91 13.49 -5.35
CA THR A 106 -19.62 13.80 -6.60
C THR A 106 -19.89 12.58 -7.48
N LEU A 107 -19.14 11.50 -7.24
CA LEU A 107 -19.27 10.21 -7.91
C LEU A 107 -20.04 9.17 -7.07
N GLY A 108 -20.62 9.58 -5.94
CA GLY A 108 -21.44 8.72 -5.10
C GLY A 108 -20.70 7.97 -4.00
N TYR A 109 -19.47 8.36 -3.64
CA TYR A 109 -18.82 7.88 -2.42
C TYR A 109 -19.53 8.46 -1.20
N THR A 110 -20.21 7.61 -0.43
CA THR A 110 -21.05 8.04 0.70
C THR A 110 -20.39 7.77 2.06
N ALA A 111 -20.96 8.32 3.13
CA ALA A 111 -20.57 7.96 4.50
C ALA A 111 -20.76 6.46 4.80
N GLU A 112 -21.71 5.79 4.13
CA GLU A 112 -21.88 4.33 4.24
C GLU A 112 -20.71 3.60 3.59
N ASP A 113 -20.18 4.12 2.47
CA ASP A 113 -18.98 3.57 1.84
C ASP A 113 -17.73 3.80 2.69
N GLN A 114 -17.58 5.01 3.25
CA GLN A 114 -16.49 5.33 4.18
C GLN A 114 -16.47 4.39 5.38
N ALA A 115 -17.64 4.09 5.97
CA ALA A 115 -17.76 3.22 7.14
C ALA A 115 -17.34 1.76 6.87
N LYS A 116 -17.15 1.36 5.61
CA LYS A 116 -16.61 0.03 5.24
C LYS A 116 -15.10 -0.07 5.45
N PHE A 117 -14.41 1.05 5.65
CA PHE A 117 -12.97 1.12 5.77
C PHE A 117 -12.52 1.60 7.15
N PRO A 118 -11.40 1.07 7.70
CA PRO A 118 -10.82 1.59 8.93
C PRO A 118 -10.44 3.07 8.80
N ASP A 119 -10.65 3.85 9.85
CA ASP A 119 -10.38 5.29 9.86
C ASP A 119 -8.94 5.63 9.44
N PHE A 120 -7.97 4.86 9.92
CA PHE A 120 -6.55 5.09 9.62
C PHE A 120 -6.21 4.97 8.12
N LYS A 121 -7.04 4.28 7.33
CA LYS A 121 -6.85 4.17 5.87
C LYS A 121 -7.45 5.34 5.10
N ARG A 122 -8.33 6.11 5.73
CA ARG A 122 -9.04 7.24 5.12
C ARG A 122 -8.40 8.59 5.42
N THR A 123 -7.61 8.69 6.48
CA THR A 123 -7.06 9.95 7.00
C THR A 123 -6.37 10.81 5.95
N GLU A 124 -5.48 10.25 5.12
CA GLU A 124 -4.79 11.03 4.07
C GLU A 124 -5.54 11.09 2.72
N LEU A 125 -6.72 10.47 2.63
CA LEU A 125 -7.54 10.43 1.41
C LEU A 125 -8.69 11.45 1.45
N GLU A 126 -8.99 11.97 2.64
CA GLU A 126 -10.05 12.93 2.92
C GLU A 126 -9.41 14.24 3.41
N VAL A 127 -9.61 15.32 2.65
CA VAL A 127 -9.05 16.64 2.98
C VAL A 127 -10.19 17.64 3.00
N GLU A 128 -10.38 18.30 4.14
CA GLU A 128 -11.55 19.14 4.41
C GLU A 128 -12.85 18.35 4.21
N ASP A 129 -13.73 18.79 3.29
CA ASP A 129 -15.00 18.15 2.97
C ASP A 129 -14.93 17.30 1.68
N LYS A 130 -13.73 17.03 1.15
CA LYS A 130 -13.52 16.27 -0.09
C LYS A 130 -12.92 14.90 0.18
N ALA A 131 -13.35 13.89 -0.58
CA ALA A 131 -12.71 12.59 -0.64
C ALA A 131 -11.99 12.43 -1.98
N TYR A 132 -10.66 12.42 -1.97
CA TYR A 132 -9.85 12.34 -3.20
C TYR A 132 -9.58 10.91 -3.66
N ALA A 133 -9.65 9.94 -2.75
CA ALA A 133 -9.38 8.54 -3.06
C ALA A 133 -10.21 7.60 -2.16
N MET A 134 -10.37 6.35 -2.63
CA MET A 134 -11.02 5.27 -1.89
C MET A 134 -9.95 4.26 -1.42
N PRO A 135 -9.98 3.80 -0.16
CA PRO A 135 -9.09 2.74 0.26
C PRO A 135 -9.35 1.44 -0.52
N TRP A 136 -8.27 0.74 -0.88
CA TRP A 136 -8.37 -0.54 -1.59
C TRP A 136 -7.85 -1.71 -0.76
N ASP A 137 -6.68 -1.56 -0.16
CA ASP A 137 -6.06 -2.58 0.68
C ASP A 137 -5.71 -2.03 2.07
N SER A 138 -5.38 -2.94 2.99
CA SER A 138 -4.71 -2.59 4.24
C SER A 138 -3.60 -3.62 4.46
N GLY A 139 -2.40 -3.15 4.83
CA GLY A 139 -1.24 -4.01 4.95
C GLY A 139 -0.65 -3.98 6.35
N PRO A 140 -1.27 -4.65 7.35
CA PRO A 140 -0.61 -4.81 8.65
C PRO A 140 0.75 -5.47 8.45
N VAL A 141 1.79 -4.91 9.08
CA VAL A 141 3.17 -5.37 8.88
C VAL A 141 3.39 -6.73 9.54
N ALA A 142 4.07 -7.62 8.81
CA ALA A 142 4.47 -8.93 9.29
C ALA A 142 5.91 -9.26 8.82
N MET A 143 6.50 -10.28 9.44
CA MET A 143 7.74 -10.87 8.99
C MET A 143 7.47 -12.06 8.08
N TYR A 144 7.92 -11.95 6.84
CA TYR A 144 7.95 -13.06 5.88
C TYR A 144 9.31 -13.72 5.96
N TYR A 145 9.36 -15.04 6.18
CA TYR A 145 10.62 -15.72 6.46
C TYR A 145 10.79 -17.03 5.69
N ARG A 146 12.05 -17.41 5.48
CA ARG A 146 12.48 -18.66 4.86
C ARG A 146 12.54 -19.79 5.89
N ARG A 147 11.54 -20.68 5.83
CA ARG A 147 11.36 -21.83 6.72
C ARG A 147 12.60 -22.71 6.73
N ASP A 148 13.16 -23.00 5.57
CA ASP A 148 14.34 -23.82 5.38
C ASP A 148 15.60 -23.22 6.04
N PHE A 149 15.80 -21.91 5.94
CA PHE A 149 16.94 -21.25 6.60
C PHE A 149 16.79 -21.20 8.12
N TYR A 150 15.58 -20.97 8.61
CA TYR A 150 15.27 -20.97 10.05
C TYR A 150 15.41 -22.37 10.64
N GLU A 151 14.86 -23.39 9.99
CA GLU A 151 14.95 -24.80 10.42
C GLU A 151 16.41 -25.26 10.47
N LYS A 152 17.20 -24.99 9.43
CA LYS A 152 18.63 -25.32 9.40
C LYS A 152 19.43 -24.64 10.51
N ALA A 153 18.99 -23.46 10.95
CA ALA A 153 19.60 -22.73 12.06
C ALA A 153 19.06 -23.13 13.45
N GLY A 154 18.05 -24.01 13.51
CA GLY A 154 17.36 -24.36 14.75
C GLY A 154 16.64 -23.17 15.40
N VAL A 155 16.14 -22.23 14.59
CA VAL A 155 15.42 -21.04 15.07
C VAL A 155 13.91 -21.26 14.91
N ASP A 156 13.20 -21.24 16.04
CA ASP A 156 11.73 -21.20 16.06
C ASP A 156 11.24 -19.76 15.83
N PRO A 157 10.56 -19.45 14.72
CA PRO A 157 10.05 -18.10 14.45
C PRO A 157 9.07 -17.60 15.52
N THR A 158 8.33 -18.49 16.19
CA THR A 158 7.35 -18.09 17.22
C THR A 158 8.02 -17.60 18.51
N SER A 159 9.30 -17.93 18.69
CA SER A 159 10.11 -17.45 19.81
C SER A 159 10.61 -16.02 19.62
N ILE A 160 10.59 -15.49 18.39
CA ILE A 160 11.03 -14.13 18.09
C ILE A 160 9.90 -13.16 18.47
N LYS A 161 10.01 -12.53 19.64
CA LYS A 161 9.02 -11.55 20.12
C LYS A 161 9.56 -10.13 20.05
N THR A 162 10.85 -9.97 20.28
CA THR A 162 11.52 -8.67 20.32
C THR A 162 12.53 -8.51 19.21
N TRP A 163 12.91 -7.27 18.91
CA TRP A 163 14.01 -6.99 17.99
C TRP A 163 15.36 -7.54 18.48
N ASP A 164 15.54 -7.75 19.79
CA ASP A 164 16.72 -8.43 20.33
C ASP A 164 16.71 -9.94 20.02
N ASP A 165 15.54 -10.58 20.11
CA ASP A 165 15.38 -11.97 19.65
C ASP A 165 15.67 -12.07 18.15
N PHE A 166 15.21 -11.09 17.36
CA PHE A 166 15.47 -11.02 15.93
C PHE A 166 16.96 -10.91 15.62
N ILE A 167 17.70 -10.09 16.38
CA ILE A 167 19.16 -9.98 16.26
C ILE A 167 19.85 -11.29 16.61
N ALA A 168 19.45 -11.95 17.70
CA ALA A 168 20.00 -13.22 18.12
C ALA A 168 19.73 -14.34 17.08
N ALA A 169 18.50 -14.38 16.55
CA ALA A 169 18.10 -15.29 15.48
C ALA A 169 18.92 -15.04 14.20
N GLY A 170 19.08 -13.78 13.79
CA GLY A 170 19.85 -13.40 12.60
C GLY A 170 21.28 -13.92 12.63
N LYS A 171 21.97 -13.78 13.77
CA LYS A 171 23.33 -14.32 13.94
C LYS A 171 23.39 -15.84 13.76
N LYS A 172 22.43 -16.58 14.33
CA LYS A 172 22.34 -18.05 14.16
C LYS A 172 22.06 -18.44 12.72
N ILE A 173 21.13 -17.74 12.07
CA ILE A 173 20.74 -18.00 10.68
C ILE A 173 21.91 -17.78 9.73
N GLN A 174 22.64 -16.68 9.86
CA GLN A 174 23.80 -16.42 9.01
C GLN A 174 24.93 -17.42 9.23
N ALA A 175 25.16 -17.85 10.49
CA ALA A 175 26.16 -18.87 10.79
C ALA A 175 25.81 -20.24 10.16
N ALA A 176 24.53 -20.62 10.16
CA ALA A 176 24.06 -21.87 9.56
C ALA A 176 23.91 -21.80 8.03
N ASN A 177 23.83 -20.59 7.46
CA ASN A 177 23.57 -20.34 6.05
C ASN A 177 24.60 -19.36 5.45
N PRO A 178 25.81 -19.83 5.10
CA PRO A 178 26.84 -18.96 4.54
C PRO A 178 26.35 -18.22 3.28
N GLY A 179 26.51 -16.89 3.27
CA GLY A 179 26.09 -16.03 2.15
C GLY A 179 24.62 -15.63 2.16
N VAL A 180 23.85 -16.00 3.20
CA VAL A 180 22.51 -15.47 3.48
C VAL A 180 22.63 -14.35 4.51
N THR A 181 21.85 -13.29 4.36
CA THR A 181 21.65 -12.25 5.39
C THR A 181 20.31 -12.43 6.08
N MET A 182 20.16 -11.94 7.32
CA MET A 182 18.87 -12.06 8.03
C MET A 182 17.78 -11.25 7.32
N THR A 183 18.07 -10.01 6.95
CA THR A 183 17.11 -9.15 6.27
C THR A 183 17.74 -8.05 5.42
N ASN A 184 16.91 -7.34 4.66
CA ASN A 184 17.29 -6.21 3.83
C ASN A 184 16.42 -5.01 4.17
N ALA A 185 17.00 -3.80 4.09
CA ALA A 185 16.26 -2.55 4.18
C ALA A 185 16.77 -1.54 3.16
N ASP A 186 15.92 -0.62 2.74
CA ASP A 186 16.39 0.56 2.04
C ASP A 186 16.90 1.59 3.07
N PHE A 187 18.02 2.20 2.75
CA PHE A 187 18.66 3.23 3.56
C PHE A 187 18.92 4.52 2.78
N ASN A 188 18.68 4.52 1.47
CA ASN A 188 19.01 5.61 0.56
C ASN A 188 17.83 6.08 -0.30
N GLY A 189 16.77 5.30 -0.41
CA GLY A 189 15.53 5.65 -1.10
C GLY A 189 14.35 5.69 -0.13
N ASP A 190 13.80 4.51 0.17
CA ASP A 190 12.75 4.34 1.18
C ASP A 190 13.35 4.26 2.60
N SER A 191 12.50 4.55 3.58
CA SER A 191 12.79 4.53 5.01
C SER A 191 11.86 3.55 5.75
N GLU A 192 11.43 2.50 5.05
CA GLU A 192 10.37 1.60 5.46
C GLU A 192 10.65 0.91 6.78
N PHE A 193 11.89 0.47 6.99
CA PHE A 193 12.28 -0.16 8.26
C PHE A 193 12.14 0.79 9.43
N PHE A 194 12.56 2.05 9.26
CA PHE A 194 12.36 3.06 10.28
C PHE A 194 10.88 3.32 10.52
N ARG A 195 10.10 3.55 9.46
CA ARG A 195 8.68 3.87 9.56
C ARG A 195 7.88 2.75 10.24
N MET A 196 8.11 1.49 9.87
CA MET A 196 7.42 0.34 10.46
C MET A 196 7.77 0.16 11.96
N ILE A 197 9.04 0.29 12.34
CA ILE A 197 9.47 0.16 13.74
C ILE A 197 9.11 1.41 14.56
N ALA A 198 9.06 2.59 13.95
CA ALA A 198 8.65 3.84 14.61
C ALA A 198 7.14 3.89 14.85
N ASN A 199 6.33 3.44 13.88
CA ASN A 199 4.87 3.35 14.02
C ASN A 199 4.46 2.43 15.18
N GLU A 200 5.21 1.35 15.41
CA GLU A 200 5.07 0.48 16.58
C GLU A 200 5.15 1.26 17.92
N GLN A 201 5.90 2.36 17.94
CA GLN A 201 6.12 3.20 19.11
C GLN A 201 5.22 4.45 19.12
N GLY A 202 4.24 4.52 18.21
CA GLY A 202 3.41 5.72 18.03
C GLY A 202 4.22 6.93 17.55
N CYS A 203 5.34 6.70 16.86
CA CYS A 203 6.21 7.75 16.36
C CYS A 203 6.15 7.87 14.84
N ALA A 204 6.11 9.11 14.35
CA ALA A 204 6.10 9.45 12.93
C ALA A 204 7.07 10.63 12.66
N TYR A 205 7.31 10.91 11.37
CA TYR A 205 8.15 12.03 10.94
C TYR A 205 7.59 13.39 11.36
N PHE A 206 6.27 13.53 11.24
CA PHE A 206 5.52 14.74 11.55
C PHE A 206 4.45 14.42 12.59
N ALA A 207 4.02 15.45 13.33
CA ALA A 207 2.81 15.37 14.12
C ALA A 207 1.57 15.31 13.21
N ALA A 208 0.41 14.99 13.80
CA ALA A 208 -0.86 14.94 13.08
C ALA A 208 -1.31 16.30 12.49
N ASP A 209 -0.62 17.40 12.82
CA ASP A 209 -0.84 18.72 12.21
C ASP A 209 -0.17 18.87 10.83
N GLY A 210 0.63 17.88 10.40
CA GLY A 210 1.37 17.86 9.13
C GLY A 210 2.50 18.90 9.04
N GLN A 211 2.77 19.67 10.10
CA GLN A 211 3.68 20.81 10.10
C GLN A 211 4.85 20.63 11.08
N SER A 212 4.59 20.00 12.22
CA SER A 212 5.59 19.86 13.29
C SER A 212 6.44 18.62 13.05
N ILE A 213 7.77 18.79 12.97
CA ILE A 213 8.71 17.65 12.85
C ILE A 213 8.87 16.96 14.21
N THR A 214 8.62 15.65 14.27
CA THR A 214 8.63 14.83 15.49
C THR A 214 9.63 13.67 15.47
N VAL A 215 10.47 13.59 14.44
CA VAL A 215 11.40 12.47 14.23
C VAL A 215 12.44 12.26 15.35
N ASN A 216 12.63 13.24 16.25
CA ASN A 216 13.54 13.15 17.40
C ASN A 216 12.87 12.71 18.71
N GLN A 217 11.59 12.33 18.68
CA GLN A 217 10.89 11.84 19.88
C GLN A 217 11.50 10.51 20.38
N PRO A 218 11.38 10.19 21.68
CA PRO A 218 12.02 9.01 22.27
C PRO A 218 11.73 7.70 21.52
N GLY A 219 10.50 7.51 21.03
CA GLY A 219 10.11 6.34 20.23
C GLY A 219 10.91 6.21 18.94
N CYS A 220 10.98 7.29 18.14
CA CYS A 220 11.77 7.31 16.90
C CYS A 220 13.27 7.11 17.16
N VAL A 221 13.81 7.72 18.22
CA VAL A 221 15.22 7.53 18.62
C VAL A 221 15.48 6.07 18.98
N ALA A 222 14.57 5.42 19.72
CA ALA A 222 14.68 4.00 20.07
C ALA A 222 14.61 3.10 18.82
N SER A 223 13.69 3.38 17.89
CA SER A 223 13.56 2.64 16.63
C SER A 223 14.82 2.76 15.77
N MET A 224 15.37 3.97 15.58
CA MET A 224 16.61 4.17 14.83
C MET A 224 17.82 3.54 15.52
N THR A 225 17.88 3.60 16.86
CA THR A 225 18.91 2.92 17.65
C THR A 225 18.87 1.42 17.41
N LYS A 226 17.68 0.82 17.39
CA LYS A 226 17.52 -0.61 17.14
C LYS A 226 17.92 -1.01 15.71
N ILE A 227 17.59 -0.22 14.70
CA ILE A 227 18.05 -0.44 13.32
C ILE A 227 19.59 -0.38 13.25
N LYS A 228 20.20 0.59 13.94
CA LYS A 228 21.66 0.67 14.05
C LYS A 228 22.25 -0.58 14.70
N GLU A 229 21.66 -1.09 15.78
CA GLU A 229 22.12 -2.34 16.42
C GLU A 229 22.03 -3.55 15.48
N MET A 230 20.97 -3.66 14.66
CA MET A 230 20.88 -4.71 13.63
C MET A 230 22.02 -4.57 12.61
N LYS A 231 22.32 -3.34 12.18
CA LYS A 231 23.40 -3.06 11.23
C LYS A 231 24.78 -3.37 11.82
N ASP A 232 25.03 -2.94 13.05
CA ASP A 232 26.28 -3.23 13.76
C ASP A 232 26.44 -4.73 14.05
N ALA A 233 25.33 -5.46 14.23
CA ALA A 233 25.32 -6.92 14.34
C ALA A 233 25.53 -7.65 13.00
N GLY A 234 25.51 -6.93 11.88
CA GLY A 234 25.75 -7.48 10.54
C GLY A 234 24.60 -8.31 9.97
N ILE A 235 23.38 -8.14 10.50
CA ILE A 235 22.22 -8.95 10.10
C ILE A 235 21.33 -8.29 9.04
N ILE A 236 21.53 -7.00 8.81
CA ILE A 236 20.76 -6.18 7.87
C ILE A 236 21.70 -5.57 6.84
N THR A 237 21.33 -5.67 5.57
CA THR A 237 22.08 -5.08 4.45
C THR A 237 21.19 -4.14 3.65
N SER A 238 21.81 -3.12 3.04
CA SER A 238 21.09 -2.18 2.19
C SER A 238 20.60 -2.86 0.91
N ALA A 239 19.35 -2.62 0.52
CA ALA A 239 18.80 -3.02 -0.77
C ALA A 239 17.56 -2.17 -1.10
N ASP A 240 17.49 -1.68 -2.33
CA ASP A 240 16.25 -1.11 -2.88
C ASP A 240 15.23 -2.23 -3.18
N TRP A 241 14.04 -1.85 -3.65
CA TRP A 241 12.97 -2.79 -3.97
C TRP A 241 13.42 -3.88 -4.96
N GLY A 242 14.01 -3.48 -6.10
CA GLY A 242 14.44 -4.43 -7.13
C GLY A 242 15.51 -5.41 -6.63
N THR A 243 16.44 -4.91 -5.81
CA THR A 243 17.49 -5.73 -5.18
C THR A 243 16.90 -6.69 -4.16
N LYS A 244 15.89 -6.29 -3.38
CA LYS A 244 15.19 -7.19 -2.44
C LYS A 244 14.51 -8.34 -3.17
N ILE A 245 13.82 -8.07 -4.28
CA ILE A 245 13.22 -9.12 -5.12
C ILE A 245 14.29 -10.06 -5.69
N THR A 246 15.40 -9.51 -6.18
CA THR A 246 16.54 -10.30 -6.66
C THR A 246 17.14 -11.17 -5.55
N ASN A 247 17.29 -10.63 -4.34
CA ASN A 247 17.83 -11.38 -3.21
C ASN A 247 16.90 -12.51 -2.73
N ASN A 248 15.58 -12.32 -2.84
CA ASN A 248 14.61 -13.37 -2.55
C ASN A 248 14.75 -14.55 -3.53
N THR A 249 14.80 -14.25 -4.83
CA THR A 249 14.90 -15.27 -5.89
C THR A 249 16.26 -15.96 -5.91
N ALA A 250 17.31 -15.25 -5.53
CA ALA A 250 18.67 -15.78 -5.43
C ALA A 250 18.97 -16.48 -4.10
N ASP A 251 17.97 -16.70 -3.24
CA ASP A 251 18.12 -17.38 -1.95
C ASP A 251 19.17 -16.70 -1.02
N LYS A 252 19.22 -15.35 -1.02
CA LYS A 252 20.21 -14.54 -0.30
C LYS A 252 19.73 -13.90 0.99
N VAL A 253 18.43 -13.97 1.28
CA VAL A 253 17.83 -13.31 2.43
C VAL A 253 16.88 -14.25 3.17
N ALA A 254 16.93 -14.22 4.50
CA ALA A 254 16.13 -15.10 5.33
C ALA A 254 14.77 -14.52 5.71
N SER A 255 14.64 -13.20 5.79
CA SER A 255 13.40 -12.55 6.18
C SER A 255 13.22 -11.18 5.52
N GLN A 256 11.97 -10.81 5.27
CA GLN A 256 11.56 -9.51 4.75
C GLN A 256 10.40 -8.97 5.60
N MET A 257 10.41 -7.68 5.91
CA MET A 257 9.39 -7.02 6.74
C MET A 257 8.52 -6.12 5.86
N TYR A 258 7.25 -6.48 5.70
CA TYR A 258 6.32 -5.75 4.83
C TYR A 258 4.86 -5.95 5.25
N GLY A 259 3.96 -5.19 4.64
CA GLY A 259 2.52 -5.37 4.80
C GLY A 259 2.02 -6.69 4.18
N GLY A 260 0.75 -7.02 4.46
CA GLY A 260 0.07 -8.23 3.95
C GLY A 260 0.18 -8.48 2.44
N TRP A 261 0.28 -7.41 1.64
CA TRP A 261 0.41 -7.47 0.18
C TRP A 261 1.67 -8.19 -0.31
N TYR A 262 2.73 -8.25 0.52
CA TYR A 262 4.02 -8.84 0.15
C TYR A 262 3.95 -10.36 -0.09
N GLU A 263 2.95 -11.02 0.49
CA GLU A 263 2.66 -12.42 0.21
C GLU A 263 2.44 -12.66 -1.30
N GLY A 264 1.64 -11.79 -1.93
CA GLY A 264 1.36 -11.84 -3.36
C GLY A 264 2.61 -11.55 -4.18
N THR A 265 3.45 -10.61 -3.73
CA THR A 265 4.77 -10.35 -4.34
C THR A 265 5.65 -11.59 -4.31
N ILE A 266 5.77 -12.29 -3.17
CA ILE A 266 6.58 -13.52 -3.08
C ILE A 266 6.06 -14.57 -4.07
N ARG A 267 4.74 -14.78 -4.15
CA ARG A 267 4.17 -15.77 -5.08
C ARG A 267 4.44 -15.45 -6.54
N THR A 268 4.32 -14.17 -6.92
CA THR A 268 4.50 -13.74 -8.30
C THR A 268 5.98 -13.68 -8.70
N GLU A 269 6.82 -13.10 -7.85
CA GLU A 269 8.22 -12.78 -8.18
C GLU A 269 9.20 -13.87 -7.75
N SER A 270 8.83 -14.75 -6.82
CA SER A 270 9.68 -15.83 -6.29
C SER A 270 8.98 -17.19 -6.29
N PRO A 271 8.45 -17.66 -7.43
CA PRO A 271 7.61 -18.87 -7.51
C PRO A 271 8.35 -20.15 -7.06
N ASP A 272 9.67 -20.24 -7.30
CA ASP A 272 10.52 -21.36 -6.89
C ASP A 272 10.72 -21.44 -5.36
N GLY A 273 10.30 -20.40 -4.64
CA GLY A 273 10.21 -20.33 -3.19
C GLY A 273 8.93 -20.96 -2.62
N SER A 274 8.04 -21.51 -3.45
CA SER A 274 6.78 -22.10 -2.99
C SER A 274 6.98 -23.12 -1.88
N GLY A 275 6.18 -23.00 -0.82
CA GLY A 275 6.27 -23.82 0.40
C GLY A 275 7.45 -23.49 1.33
N LYS A 276 8.44 -22.70 0.89
CA LYS A 276 9.61 -22.31 1.71
C LYS A 276 9.37 -21.03 2.52
N TRP A 277 8.35 -20.25 2.19
CA TRP A 277 8.01 -19.03 2.91
C TRP A 277 6.97 -19.27 4.01
N GLY A 278 7.15 -18.59 5.13
CA GLY A 278 6.18 -18.49 6.21
C GLY A 278 6.02 -17.05 6.66
N VAL A 279 5.08 -16.85 7.59
CA VAL A 279 4.79 -15.54 8.16
C VAL A 279 4.75 -15.66 9.68
N TYR A 280 5.30 -14.68 10.39
CA TYR A 280 5.08 -14.49 11.82
C TYR A 280 4.92 -12.99 12.13
N LEU A 281 4.39 -12.69 13.32
CA LEU A 281 4.13 -11.31 13.75
C LEU A 281 5.43 -10.49 13.81
N MET A 282 5.36 -9.20 13.45
CA MET A 282 6.50 -8.30 13.58
C MET A 282 7.05 -8.34 15.01
N PRO A 283 8.39 -8.39 15.21
CA PRO A 283 8.96 -8.21 16.53
C PRO A 283 8.65 -6.81 17.07
N SER A 284 8.69 -6.67 18.40
CA SER A 284 8.48 -5.39 19.07
C SER A 284 9.75 -4.89 19.76
N LEU A 285 9.85 -3.59 20.07
CA LEU A 285 10.90 -3.07 20.95
C LEU A 285 10.82 -3.65 22.36
N THR A 286 9.64 -4.08 22.80
CA THR A 286 9.45 -4.72 24.12
C THR A 286 8.63 -6.00 24.00
N ALA A 287 8.71 -6.91 24.96
CA ALA A 287 8.01 -8.19 24.87
C ALA A 287 6.47 -8.07 24.82
N ASP A 288 5.93 -7.00 25.42
CA ASP A 288 4.49 -6.72 25.53
C ASP A 288 4.05 -5.59 24.57
N GLY A 289 4.95 -5.07 23.73
CA GLY A 289 4.64 -4.01 22.78
C GLY A 289 3.85 -4.50 21.57
N PRO A 290 3.35 -3.57 20.73
CA PRO A 290 2.54 -3.95 19.59
C PRO A 290 3.40 -4.68 18.54
N ARG A 291 2.81 -5.70 17.94
CA ARG A 291 3.46 -6.59 16.95
C ARG A 291 2.83 -6.51 15.57
N ALA A 292 2.13 -5.40 15.35
CA ALA A 292 1.54 -4.96 14.10
C ALA A 292 1.71 -3.44 14.06
N ALA A 293 2.13 -2.94 12.91
CA ALA A 293 2.29 -1.53 12.59
C ALA A 293 1.71 -1.25 11.20
#